data_AF-A0AAV1VPB1-F1
#
_entry.id   AF-A0AAV1VPB1-F1
#
_cell.length_a   1.000
_cell.length_b   1.000
_cell.length_c   1.000
_cell.angle_alpha   90.00
_cell.angle_beta   90.00
_cell.angle_gamma   90.00
#
_symmetry.space_group_name_H-M   'P 1'
#
loop_
_entity.id
_entity.type
_entity.pdbx_description
1 polymer ?
#
loop_
_entity_poly.entity_id
_entity_poly.type
_entity_poly.pdbx_seq_one_letter_code
_entity_poly.pdbx_strand_id
1 'polypeptide(L)'
;MTYEILGVTRANKVMMYHIYAIDRATGERVLSIPKRFSEFNQLHEQLKVMKVPSASNLPKLPKPSVRSFLRGRRSKKTIEIREKAFGDFLHYIRDHEDLHESAAFQQFIAK
;
A
#
# COMPACT_ATOMS: atom_id res chain seq x y z
N MET A 1 -6.22 5.37 13.75
CA MET A 1 -4.98 5.39 12.93
C MET A 1 -5.28 5.89 11.52
N THR A 2 -4.34 6.60 10.90
CA THR A 2 -4.24 6.90 9.45
C THR A 2 -2.98 6.21 8.92
N TYR A 3 -2.94 5.91 7.61
CA TYR A 3 -1.74 5.38 6.96
C TYR A 3 -1.28 6.30 5.84
N GLU A 4 0.00 6.64 5.81
CA GLU A 4 0.59 7.48 4.77
C GLU A 4 1.83 6.83 4.17
N ILE A 5 2.04 7.01 2.86
CA ILE A 5 3.31 6.67 2.21
C ILE A 5 4.21 7.90 2.27
N LEU A 6 5.24 7.86 3.11
CA LEU A 6 6.17 8.97 3.30
C LEU A 6 7.56 8.55 2.82
N GLY A 7 7.75 8.64 1.51
CA GLY A 7 9.02 8.41 0.85
C GLY A 7 9.28 6.96 0.46
N VAL A 8 10.41 6.78 -0.22
CA VAL A 8 10.85 5.51 -0.75
C VAL A 8 12.34 5.30 -0.53
N THR A 9 12.74 4.06 -0.29
CA THR A 9 14.14 3.65 -0.35
C THR A 9 14.35 2.57 -1.40
N ARG A 10 15.62 2.29 -1.68
CA ARG A 10 16.03 1.20 -2.55
C ARG A 10 16.74 0.13 -1.73
N ALA A 11 16.20 -1.08 -1.73
CA ALA A 11 16.83 -2.25 -1.15
C ALA A 11 16.93 -3.34 -2.22
N ASN A 12 18.11 -3.94 -2.41
CA ASN A 12 18.32 -5.05 -3.35
C ASN A 12 17.76 -4.81 -4.77
N LYS A 13 17.91 -3.58 -5.29
CA LYS A 13 17.40 -3.14 -6.62
C LYS A 13 15.86 -3.02 -6.71
N VAL A 14 15.15 -3.13 -5.59
CA VAL A 14 13.70 -2.98 -5.46
C VAL A 14 13.37 -1.66 -4.76
N MET A 15 12.31 -0.98 -5.21
CA MET A 15 11.77 0.21 -4.52
C MET A 15 10.90 -0.24 -3.35
N MET A 16 11.18 0.30 -2.17
CA MET A 16 10.47 0.06 -0.92
C MET A 16 9.72 1.33 -0.54
N TYR A 17 8.42 1.22 -0.29
CA TYR A 17 7.52 2.31 0.05
C TYR A 17 7.31 2.33 1.57
N HIS A 18 7.53 3.47 2.19
CA HIS A 18 7.54 3.60 3.65
C HIS A 18 6.15 3.95 4.14
N ILE A 19 5.50 3.02 4.82
CA ILE A 19 4.15 3.21 5.35
C ILE A 19 4.26 3.66 6.81
N TYR A 20 3.68 4.81 7.12
CA TYR A 20 3.58 5.32 8.49
C TYR A 20 2.15 5.15 8.99
N ALA A 21 2.00 4.50 10.14
CA ALA A 21 0.77 4.54 10.93
C ALA A 21 0.82 5.78 11.82
N ILE A 22 -0.19 6.64 11.69
CA ILE A 22 -0.29 7.90 12.42
C ILE A 22 -1.48 7.82 13.36
N ASP A 23 -1.22 7.98 14.65
CA ASP A 23 -2.27 8.17 15.64
C ASP A 23 -2.76 9.62 15.55
N ARG A 24 -4.06 9.82 15.32
CA ARG A 24 -4.64 11.17 15.19
C ARG A 24 -4.80 11.86 16.54
N ALA A 25 -4.93 11.12 17.63
CA ALA A 25 -5.12 11.67 18.96
C ALA A 25 -3.80 12.16 19.57
N THR A 26 -2.72 11.41 19.38
CA THR A 26 -1.41 11.74 19.96
C THR A 26 -0.46 12.40 18.94
N GLY A 27 -0.75 12.28 17.64
CA GLY A 27 0.17 12.68 16.57
C GLY A 27 1.38 11.75 16.41
N GLU A 28 1.44 10.66 17.19
CA GLU A 28 2.52 9.69 17.12
C GLU A 28 2.56 9.02 15.75
N ARG A 29 3.78 8.85 15.23
CA ARG A 29 4.04 8.22 13.93
C ARG A 29 4.90 6.99 14.14
N VAL A 30 4.36 5.84 13.77
CA VAL A 30 5.07 4.58 13.80
C VAL A 30 5.35 4.15 12.36
N LEU A 31 6.63 4.03 12.02
CA LEU A 31 7.04 3.46 10.75
C LEU A 31 6.78 1.95 10.78
N SER A 32 5.93 1.48 9.88
CA SER A 32 5.79 0.05 9.61
C SER A 32 6.84 -0.44 8.63
N ILE A 33 6.94 -1.76 8.45
CA ILE A 33 7.97 -2.35 7.57
C ILE A 33 7.76 -1.88 6.13
N PRO A 34 8.78 -1.28 5.48
CA PRO A 34 8.66 -0.82 4.11
C PRO A 34 8.24 -1.93 3.14
N LYS A 35 7.34 -1.61 2.22
CA LYS A 35 6.72 -2.57 1.30
C LYS A 35 7.09 -2.36 -0.13
N ARG A 36 7.32 -3.44 -0.87
CA ARG A 36 7.55 -3.38 -2.32
C ARG A 36 6.22 -3.42 -3.08
N PHE A 37 6.25 -2.96 -4.33
CA PHE A 37 5.06 -2.93 -5.19
C PHE A 37 4.32 -4.28 -5.31
N SER A 38 5.02 -5.42 -5.35
CA SER A 38 4.36 -6.72 -5.44
C SER A 38 3.66 -7.15 -4.16
N GLU A 39 4.09 -6.68 -2.99
CA GLU A 39 3.40 -6.97 -1.72
C GLU A 39 2.04 -6.25 -1.66
N PHE A 40 1.97 -5.00 -2.15
CA PHE A 40 0.68 -4.29 -2.29
C PHE A 40 -0.28 -5.04 -3.24
N ASN A 41 0.21 -5.54 -4.37
CA ASN A 41 -0.63 -6.35 -5.27
C ASN A 41 -1.08 -7.64 -4.60
N GLN A 42 -0.20 -8.31 -3.86
CA GLN A 42 -0.57 -9.53 -3.14
C GLN A 42 -1.67 -9.26 -2.12
N LEU A 43 -1.51 -8.22 -1.30
CA LEU A 43 -2.55 -7.80 -0.35
C LEU A 43 -3.87 -7.49 -1.09
N HIS A 44 -3.82 -6.71 -2.16
CA HIS A 44 -5.00 -6.37 -2.94
C HIS A 44 -5.74 -7.59 -3.49
N GLU A 45 -5.03 -8.60 -4.02
CA GLU A 45 -5.67 -9.84 -4.46
C GLU A 45 -6.19 -10.69 -3.28
N GLN A 46 -5.51 -10.70 -2.13
CA GLN A 46 -6.00 -11.35 -0.92
C GLN A 46 -7.31 -10.70 -0.42
N LEU A 47 -7.38 -9.37 -0.39
CA LEU A 47 -8.58 -8.64 0.04
C LEU A 47 -9.73 -8.83 -0.95
N LYS A 48 -9.47 -8.83 -2.26
CA LYS A 48 -10.50 -9.04 -3.29
C LYS A 48 -11.25 -10.36 -3.18
N VAL A 49 -10.57 -11.42 -2.75
CA VAL A 49 -11.18 -12.75 -2.61
C VAL A 49 -11.89 -12.92 -1.26
N MET A 50 -11.81 -11.94 -0.38
CA MET A 50 -12.59 -11.93 0.85
C MET A 50 -14.08 -11.77 0.53
N LYS A 51 -14.91 -12.52 1.23
CA LYS A 51 -16.37 -12.48 1.10
C LYS A 51 -16.96 -11.36 1.97
N VAL A 52 -16.42 -10.15 1.85
CA VAL A 52 -16.88 -8.96 2.60
C VAL A 52 -17.33 -7.86 1.64
N PRO A 53 -18.32 -7.02 2.01
CA PRO A 53 -18.91 -6.03 1.11
C PRO A 53 -17.89 -5.03 0.53
N SER A 54 -16.96 -4.56 1.35
CA SER A 54 -15.94 -3.57 0.98
C SER A 54 -14.92 -4.10 -0.04
N ALA A 55 -14.70 -5.41 -0.12
CA ALA A 55 -13.80 -6.02 -1.10
C ALA A 55 -14.23 -5.78 -2.55
N SER A 56 -15.53 -5.55 -2.80
CA SER A 56 -16.09 -5.30 -4.13
C SER A 56 -15.65 -3.95 -4.73
N ASN A 57 -15.29 -2.99 -3.89
CA ASN A 57 -15.00 -1.60 -4.28
C ASN A 57 -13.54 -1.19 -4.06
N LEU A 58 -12.62 -2.17 -3.95
CA LEU A 58 -11.20 -1.88 -3.71
C LEU A 58 -10.61 -0.95 -4.80
N PRO A 59 -9.85 0.09 -4.42
CA PRO A 59 -9.15 0.96 -5.35
C PRO A 59 -8.20 0.18 -6.26
N LYS A 60 -8.23 0.51 -7.55
CA LYS A 60 -7.37 -0.15 -8.54
C LYS A 60 -5.90 0.22 -8.31
N LEU A 61 -5.06 -0.79 -8.14
CA LEU A 61 -3.61 -0.59 -8.13
C LEU A 61 -3.04 -0.46 -9.55
N PRO A 62 -1.95 0.31 -9.75
CA PRO A 62 -1.30 0.44 -11.05
C PRO A 62 -0.82 -0.93 -11.53
N LYS A 63 -1.20 -1.35 -12.74
CA LYS A 63 -0.73 -2.64 -13.28
C LYS A 63 0.76 -2.55 -13.65
N PRO A 64 1.54 -3.62 -13.43
CA PRO A 64 2.87 -3.73 -14.03
C PRO A 64 2.70 -3.71 -15.55
N SER A 65 3.26 -2.70 -16.22
CA SER A 65 3.22 -2.59 -17.68
C SER A 65 4.62 -2.66 -18.28
N VAL A 66 4.73 -3.21 -19.49
CA VAL A 66 5.96 -3.21 -20.29
C VAL A 66 6.48 -1.77 -20.47
N ARG A 67 5.59 -0.78 -20.58
CA ARG A 67 5.94 0.64 -20.63
C ARG A 67 6.59 1.15 -19.34
N SER A 68 6.17 0.69 -18.16
CA SER A 68 6.84 0.99 -16.87
C SER A 68 8.19 0.28 -16.72
N PHE A 69 8.35 -0.88 -17.37
CA PHE A 69 9.64 -1.56 -17.47
C PHE A 69 10.62 -0.76 -18.35
N LEU A 70 10.16 -0.27 -19.51
CA LEU A 70 10.96 0.51 -20.48
C LEU A 70 11.27 1.95 -20.03
N ARG A 71 10.31 2.68 -19.42
CA ARG A 71 10.56 4.01 -18.80
C ARG A 71 11.24 3.93 -17.43
N GLY A 72 11.50 2.72 -16.95
CA GLY A 72 12.13 2.46 -15.66
C GLY A 72 11.16 2.60 -14.49
N ARG A 73 11.06 1.51 -13.70
CA ARG A 73 10.38 1.45 -12.39
C ARG A 73 10.91 2.45 -11.35
N ARG A 74 12.00 3.14 -11.68
CA ARG A 74 12.73 4.14 -10.87
C ARG A 74 12.42 5.58 -11.27
N SER A 75 11.69 5.79 -12.36
CA SER A 75 11.31 7.14 -12.76
C SER A 75 10.47 7.78 -11.66
N LYS A 76 10.77 9.04 -11.31
CA LYS A 76 10.04 9.84 -10.32
C LYS A 76 8.53 9.74 -10.52
N LYS A 77 8.08 9.91 -11.78
CA LYS A 77 6.67 9.76 -12.17
C LYS A 77 6.07 8.39 -11.83
N THR A 78 6.80 7.29 -12.00
CA THR A 78 6.31 5.95 -11.64
C THR A 78 6.20 5.79 -10.13
N ILE A 79 7.14 6.37 -9.39
CA ILE A 79 7.14 6.37 -7.92
C ILE A 79 5.91 7.14 -7.42
N GLU A 80 5.72 8.39 -7.86
CA GLU A 80 4.60 9.25 -7.46
C GLU A 80 3.23 8.61 -7.74
N ILE A 81 3.05 8.01 -8.92
CA ILE A 81 1.80 7.31 -9.28
C ILE A 81 1.52 6.17 -8.30
N ARG A 82 2.56 5.43 -7.91
CA ARG A 82 2.42 4.31 -6.97
C ARG A 82 2.21 4.79 -5.54
N GLU A 83 2.94 5.79 -5.08
CA GLU A 83 2.72 6.39 -3.76
C GLU A 83 1.28 6.87 -3.60
N LYS A 84 0.76 7.60 -4.60
CA LYS A 84 -0.64 8.03 -4.59
C LYS A 84 -1.60 6.85 -4.53
N ALA A 85 -1.45 5.86 -5.42
CA ALA A 85 -2.37 4.73 -5.47
C ALA A 85 -2.31 3.86 -4.21
N PHE A 86 -1.14 3.70 -3.61
CA PHE A 86 -0.96 2.98 -2.36
C PHE A 86 -1.55 3.76 -1.18
N GLY A 87 -1.36 5.09 -1.14
CA GLY A 87 -2.02 5.95 -0.15
C GLY A 87 -3.54 5.85 -0.24
N ASP A 88 -4.12 6.00 -1.44
CA ASP A 88 -5.56 5.86 -1.67
C ASP A 88 -6.07 4.48 -1.23
N PHE A 89 -5.32 3.41 -1.51
CA PHE A 89 -5.64 2.04 -1.12
C PHE A 89 -5.61 1.84 0.41
N LEU A 90 -4.58 2.34 1.10
CA LEU A 90 -4.46 2.24 2.55
C LEU A 90 -5.52 3.06 3.28
N HIS A 91 -5.86 4.24 2.76
CA HIS A 91 -6.97 5.04 3.27
C HIS A 91 -8.30 4.30 3.13
N TYR A 92 -8.55 3.70 1.96
CA TYR A 92 -9.75 2.91 1.74
C TYR A 92 -9.87 1.76 2.74
N ILE A 93 -8.80 0.99 2.96
CA ILE A 93 -8.79 -0.09 3.96
C ILE A 93 -9.06 0.46 5.35
N ARG A 94 -8.43 1.57 5.73
CA ARG A 94 -8.62 2.20 7.05
C ARG A 94 -10.05 2.67 7.30
N ASP A 95 -10.77 3.07 6.25
CA ASP A 95 -12.16 3.52 6.36
C ASP A 95 -13.17 2.35 6.38
N HIS A 96 -12.72 1.11 6.16
CA HIS A 96 -13.55 -0.09 6.14
C HIS A 96 -13.02 -1.11 7.17
N GLU A 97 -13.69 -1.16 8.32
CA GLU A 97 -13.31 -1.99 9.48
C GLU A 97 -13.10 -3.47 9.12
N ASP A 98 -13.96 -4.04 8.27
CA ASP A 98 -13.87 -5.44 7.81
C ASP A 98 -12.58 -5.76 7.02
N LEU A 99 -12.01 -4.78 6.31
CA LEU A 99 -10.70 -4.91 5.65
C LEU A 99 -9.57 -4.59 6.62
N HIS A 100 -9.75 -3.58 7.46
CA HIS A 100 -8.75 -3.12 8.40
C HIS A 100 -8.43 -4.21 9.44
N GLU A 101 -9.43 -4.86 9.99
CA GLU A 101 -9.28 -5.94 10.96
C GLU A 101 -8.90 -7.29 10.33
N SER A 102 -8.87 -7.36 8.99
CA SER A 102 -8.51 -8.60 8.30
C SER A 102 -7.09 -9.06 8.65
N ALA A 103 -6.92 -10.37 8.84
CA ALA A 103 -5.61 -10.96 9.10
C ALA A 103 -4.59 -10.64 8.00
N ALA A 104 -5.05 -10.52 6.74
CA ALA A 104 -4.19 -10.16 5.61
C ALA A 104 -3.59 -8.75 5.78
N PHE A 105 -4.42 -7.77 6.16
CA PHE A 105 -3.95 -6.40 6.36
C PHE A 105 -3.09 -6.25 7.62
N GLN A 106 -3.52 -6.86 8.74
CA GLN A 106 -2.75 -6.82 9.98
C GLN A 106 -1.36 -7.44 9.81
N GLN A 107 -1.28 -8.57 9.09
CA GLN A 107 0.01 -9.17 8.74
C GLN A 107 0.85 -8.26 7.84
N PHE A 108 0.23 -7.61 6.85
CA PHE A 108 0.92 -6.72 5.92
C PHE A 108 1.55 -5.50 6.61
N ILE A 109 0.91 -4.94 7.65
CA ILE A 109 1.47 -3.81 8.39
C ILE A 109 2.52 -4.25 9.42
N ALA A 110 2.39 -5.46 9.98
CA ALA A 110 3.28 -5.96 11.01
C ALA A 110 4.57 -6.64 10.49
N LYS A 111 4.54 -7.20 9.27
CA LYS A 111 5.63 -7.98 8.66
C LYS A 111 5.84 -7.54 7.24
#